data_AF-A0A9D8DBQ4-F1
#
_entry.id   AF-A0A9D8DBQ4-F1
#
_cell.length_a   1.000
_cell.length_b   1.000
_cell.length_c   1.000
_cell.angle_alpha   90.00
_cell.angle_beta   90.00
_cell.angle_gamma   90.00
#
_symmetry.space_group_name_H-M   'P 1'
#
loop_
_entity.id
_entity.type
_entity.pdbx_description
1 polymer ?
#
loop_
_entity_poly.entity_id
_entity_poly.type
_entity_poly.pdbx_seq_one_letter_code
_entity_poly.pdbx_strand_id
1 'polypeptide(L)'
;MLLAIFALTNSSSDEEAKPTPTETVSEEPTAEPTESESEEPAITAYEAPTSFVAIRNASGGVTLRWKAPVTTDGLTGYAISVSYDAIDFVDVSTVGADQLSFDIALAGDEGGTQFLLQSVYSDGTKVDATKFSLKGKYQN
;
A
#
# COMPACT_ATOMS: atom_id res chain seq x y z
N MET A 1 -23.86 -0.31 -12.51
CA MET A 1 -24.56 -1.07 -11.46
C MET A 1 -25.60 -0.14 -10.84
N LEU A 2 -26.87 -0.53 -10.75
CA LEU A 2 -27.84 0.27 -10.01
C LEU A 2 -28.96 -0.65 -9.49
N LEU A 3 -29.02 -0.84 -8.17
CA LEU A 3 -30.11 -1.55 -7.51
C LEU A 3 -31.25 -0.56 -7.28
N ALA A 4 -32.40 -0.85 -7.90
CA ALA A 4 -33.66 -0.14 -7.67
C ALA A 4 -34.45 -0.88 -6.59
N ILE A 5 -34.99 -0.15 -5.62
CA ILE A 5 -36.08 -0.62 -4.76
C ILE A 5 -37.30 0.27 -4.96
N PHE A 6 -38.36 -0.37 -5.45
CA PHE A 6 -39.67 0.23 -5.72
C PHE A 6 -40.43 0.44 -4.40
N ALA A 7 -40.91 1.65 -4.17
CA ALA A 7 -41.92 1.94 -3.15
C ALA A 7 -43.32 1.83 -3.77
N LEU A 8 -44.15 0.94 -3.23
CA LEU A 8 -45.57 0.78 -3.60
C LEU A 8 -46.44 1.47 -2.54
N THR A 9 -47.12 2.54 -2.91
CA THR A 9 -48.34 2.99 -2.20
C THR A 9 -49.29 3.65 -3.21
N ASN A 10 -50.50 3.09 -3.28
CA ASN A 10 -51.56 3.39 -4.24
C ASN A 10 -52.52 4.47 -3.69
N SER A 11 -52.81 5.47 -4.54
CA SER A 11 -53.96 6.41 -4.61
C SER A 11 -54.54 7.01 -3.32
N SER A 12 -54.56 8.34 -3.23
CA SER A 12 -55.59 9.22 -3.82
C SER A 12 -55.71 10.54 -3.04
N SER A 13 -55.49 11.65 -3.76
CA SER A 13 -56.28 12.89 -3.77
C SER A 13 -56.66 13.67 -2.49
N ASP A 14 -56.16 14.92 -2.50
CA ASP A 14 -56.85 16.19 -2.22
C ASP A 14 -56.78 16.82 -0.81
N GLU A 15 -56.55 18.14 -0.87
CA GLU A 15 -56.92 19.23 0.05
C GLU A 15 -56.01 19.68 1.21
N GLU A 16 -55.90 21.01 1.26
CA GLU A 16 -55.13 21.88 2.15
C GLU A 16 -55.50 21.76 3.64
N ALA A 17 -54.51 21.79 4.54
CA ALA A 17 -54.55 22.52 5.84
C ALA A 17 -53.29 22.28 6.71
N LYS A 18 -52.67 23.37 7.18
CA LYS A 18 -51.69 23.47 8.29
C LYS A 18 -52.49 23.51 9.64
N PRO A 19 -52.06 22.99 10.83
CA PRO A 19 -50.93 23.50 11.64
C PRO A 19 -50.14 22.56 12.61
N THR A 20 -49.00 23.12 13.06
CA THR A 20 -47.96 22.82 14.09
C THR A 20 -48.49 22.56 15.53
N PRO A 21 -47.64 22.39 16.59
CA PRO A 21 -46.58 21.41 16.97
C PRO A 21 -46.95 20.60 18.26
N THR A 22 -46.11 19.66 18.71
CA THR A 22 -45.93 19.37 20.16
C THR A 22 -44.49 18.96 20.43
N GLU A 23 -43.77 19.81 21.15
CA GLU A 23 -42.47 19.52 21.73
C GLU A 23 -42.66 18.63 22.96
N THR A 24 -41.92 17.53 23.06
CA THR A 24 -41.66 16.86 24.36
C THR A 24 -40.21 16.41 24.41
N VAL A 25 -39.48 17.07 25.29
CA VAL A 25 -38.10 16.80 25.71
C VAL A 25 -38.08 15.54 26.57
N SER A 26 -37.18 14.59 26.30
CA SER A 26 -36.77 13.58 27.29
C SER A 26 -35.37 13.05 26.98
N GLU A 27 -34.42 13.69 27.65
CA GLU A 27 -33.19 13.21 28.30
C GLU A 27 -32.42 11.99 27.73
N GLU A 28 -31.14 12.25 27.46
CA GLU A 28 -30.05 11.34 27.06
C GLU A 28 -29.72 10.24 28.11
N PRO A 29 -28.98 9.19 27.72
CA PRO A 29 -27.54 9.28 27.95
C PRO A 29 -26.74 9.12 26.66
N THR A 30 -25.95 10.16 26.40
CA THR A 30 -24.81 10.16 25.50
C THR A 30 -23.82 9.10 25.99
N ALA A 31 -23.69 8.03 25.24
CA ALA A 31 -22.45 7.26 25.20
C ALA A 31 -21.61 7.92 24.11
N GLU A 32 -20.82 8.93 24.48
CA GLU A 32 -19.71 9.38 23.64
C GLU A 32 -18.80 8.15 23.43
N PRO A 33 -18.56 7.69 22.19
CA PRO A 33 -17.44 6.82 21.96
C PRO A 33 -16.21 7.63 22.36
N THR A 34 -15.52 7.24 23.43
CA THR A 34 -14.16 7.68 23.65
C THR A 34 -13.34 7.06 22.53
N GLU A 35 -13.30 7.73 21.38
CA GLU A 35 -12.27 7.50 20.37
C GLU A 35 -10.95 7.79 21.07
N SER A 36 -10.35 6.73 21.61
CA SER A 36 -8.95 6.77 21.99
C SER A 36 -8.20 6.86 20.67
N GLU A 37 -8.03 8.10 20.19
CA GLU A 37 -7.11 8.43 19.11
C GLU A 37 -5.73 8.03 19.64
N SER A 38 -5.34 6.80 19.30
CA SER A 38 -3.99 6.30 19.58
C SER A 38 -3.08 7.12 18.69
N GLU A 39 -2.49 8.18 19.26
CA GLU A 39 -1.55 9.04 18.55
C GLU A 39 -0.32 8.18 18.16
N GLU A 40 -0.31 7.70 16.91
CA GLU A 40 0.82 6.98 16.36
C GLU A 40 2.03 7.91 16.35
N PRO A 41 3.23 7.43 16.73
CA PRO A 41 4.40 8.27 16.78
C PRO A 41 4.67 8.90 15.40
N ALA A 42 4.80 10.22 15.36
CA ALA A 42 5.05 10.94 14.12
C ALA A 42 6.39 10.50 13.49
N ILE A 43 6.34 10.06 12.23
CA ILE A 43 7.53 9.71 11.45
C ILE A 43 8.28 11.00 11.09
N THR A 44 9.56 11.08 11.43
CA THR A 44 10.35 12.32 11.29
C THR A 44 11.18 12.36 10.00
N ALA A 45 11.44 11.21 9.37
CA ALA A 45 12.15 11.12 8.11
C ALA A 45 11.80 9.83 7.35
N TYR A 46 11.80 9.93 6.03
CA TYR A 46 11.69 8.79 5.13
C TYR A 46 12.99 8.67 4.33
N GLU A 47 13.55 7.46 4.29
CA GLU A 47 14.85 7.21 3.67
C GLU A 47 14.80 5.91 2.85
N ALA A 48 15.49 5.95 1.71
CA ALA A 48 15.63 4.80 0.83
C ALA A 48 16.59 3.76 1.42
N PRO A 49 16.43 2.48 1.06
CA PRO A 49 17.46 1.49 1.31
C PRO A 49 18.72 1.84 0.52
N THR A 50 19.89 1.50 1.08
CA THR A 50 21.18 1.79 0.43
C THR A 50 21.89 0.52 -0.02
N SER A 51 22.94 0.64 -0.84
CA SER A 51 23.74 -0.49 -1.32
C SER A 51 22.90 -1.58 -2.02
N PHE A 52 21.83 -1.20 -2.74
CA PHE A 52 20.98 -2.13 -3.47
C PHE A 52 21.72 -2.74 -4.66
N VAL A 53 21.95 -4.05 -4.62
CA VAL A 53 22.75 -4.80 -5.61
C VAL A 53 22.13 -6.16 -5.90
N ALA A 54 22.46 -6.73 -7.07
CA ALA A 54 22.16 -8.11 -7.44
C ALA A 54 23.44 -8.93 -7.55
N ILE A 55 23.45 -10.12 -6.93
CA ILE A 55 24.60 -11.05 -6.95
C ILE A 55 24.12 -12.37 -7.55
N ARG A 56 24.80 -12.88 -8.59
CA ARG A 56 24.45 -14.19 -9.16
C ARG A 56 24.46 -15.28 -8.09
N ASN A 57 23.40 -16.07 -8.03
CA ASN A 57 23.27 -17.19 -7.11
C ASN A 57 23.47 -18.54 -7.82
N ALA A 58 23.57 -19.63 -7.05
CA ALA A 58 23.87 -20.96 -7.57
C ALA A 58 22.76 -21.53 -8.47
N SER A 59 21.54 -20.99 -8.38
CA SER A 59 20.37 -21.41 -9.17
C SER A 59 20.33 -20.76 -10.56
N GLY A 60 21.31 -19.91 -10.90
CA GLY A 60 21.36 -19.16 -12.15
C GLY A 60 20.59 -17.83 -12.14
N GLY A 61 19.85 -17.55 -11.06
CA GLY A 61 19.22 -16.25 -10.81
C GLY A 61 20.15 -15.27 -10.09
N VAL A 62 19.56 -14.32 -9.37
CA VAL A 62 20.31 -13.39 -8.51
C VAL A 62 19.70 -13.30 -7.11
N THR A 63 20.56 -13.12 -6.12
CA THR A 63 20.19 -12.64 -4.79
C THR A 63 20.30 -11.12 -4.79
N LEU A 64 19.17 -10.45 -4.64
CA LEU A 64 19.11 -9.02 -4.33
C LEU A 64 19.56 -8.81 -2.88
N ARG A 65 20.38 -7.80 -2.64
CA ARG A 65 20.84 -7.41 -1.30
C ARG A 65 20.81 -5.89 -1.14
N TRP A 66 20.52 -5.44 0.07
CA TRP A 66 20.51 -4.02 0.42
C TRP A 66 20.89 -3.83 1.89
N LYS A 67 20.99 -2.57 2.29
CA LYS A 67 21.10 -2.14 3.69
C LYS A 67 19.87 -1.33 4.07
N ALA A 68 19.45 -1.49 5.31
CA ALA A 68 18.40 -0.67 5.89
C ALA A 68 18.78 0.83 5.83
N PRO A 69 17.78 1.72 5.76
CA PRO A 69 18.00 3.15 5.98
C PRO A 69 18.56 3.42 7.39
N VAL A 70 19.15 4.59 7.60
CA VAL A 70 19.64 5.00 8.92
C VAL A 70 18.48 5.25 9.87
N THR A 71 17.38 5.82 9.36
CA THR A 71 16.15 6.04 10.12
C THR A 71 15.11 4.99 9.77
N THR A 72 14.72 4.18 10.77
CA THR A 72 13.77 3.08 10.61
C THR A 72 12.45 3.30 11.35
N ASP A 73 12.22 4.48 11.91
CA ASP A 73 10.95 4.84 12.54
C ASP A 73 9.80 4.68 11.52
N GLY A 74 8.79 3.88 11.88
CA GLY A 74 7.66 3.56 11.01
C GLY A 74 7.99 2.67 9.81
N LEU A 75 9.24 2.20 9.63
CA LEU A 75 9.59 1.32 8.52
C LEU A 75 8.94 -0.07 8.73
N THR A 76 8.08 -0.46 7.81
CA THR A 76 7.36 -1.75 7.85
C THR A 76 8.02 -2.82 6.98
N GLY A 77 8.74 -2.42 5.94
CA GLY A 77 9.39 -3.37 5.05
C GLY A 77 9.98 -2.77 3.78
N TYR A 78 10.20 -3.65 2.82
CA TYR A 78 10.75 -3.31 1.52
C TYR A 78 9.93 -3.93 0.39
N ALA A 79 9.49 -3.11 -0.56
CA ALA A 79 8.85 -3.57 -1.79
C ALA A 79 9.90 -3.77 -2.88
N ILE A 80 9.89 -4.95 -3.52
CA ILE A 80 10.74 -5.30 -4.65
C ILE A 80 9.88 -5.31 -5.90
N SER A 81 10.27 -4.55 -6.91
CA SER A 81 9.57 -4.48 -8.19
C SER A 81 10.56 -4.64 -9.34
N VAL A 82 10.09 -5.21 -10.45
CA VAL A 82 10.89 -5.37 -11.66
C VAL A 82 10.17 -4.78 -12.86
N SER A 83 10.94 -4.25 -13.81
CA SER A 83 10.43 -3.80 -15.11
C SER A 83 11.22 -4.45 -16.23
N TYR A 84 10.53 -5.23 -17.06
CA TYR A 84 11.11 -5.82 -18.25
C TYR A 84 11.07 -4.83 -19.41
N ASP A 85 12.22 -4.64 -20.08
CA ASP A 85 12.42 -3.71 -21.20
C ASP A 85 11.92 -2.27 -20.93
N ALA A 86 11.95 -1.85 -19.65
CA ALA A 86 11.58 -0.52 -19.19
C ALA A 86 10.16 -0.06 -19.52
N ILE A 87 9.21 -0.99 -19.54
CA ILE A 87 7.78 -0.71 -19.75
C ILE A 87 7.15 -0.22 -18.44
N ASP A 88 6.68 -1.14 -17.60
CA ASP A 88 6.08 -0.86 -16.29
C ASP A 88 6.80 -1.66 -15.20
N PHE A 89 6.82 -1.12 -13.98
CA PHE A 89 7.26 -1.87 -12.81
C PHE A 89 6.10 -2.72 -12.29
N VAL A 90 6.38 -4.00 -12.07
CA VAL A 90 5.46 -4.95 -11.45
C VAL A 90 6.04 -5.36 -10.11
N ASP A 91 5.22 -5.29 -9.06
CA ASP A 91 5.61 -5.74 -7.73
C ASP A 91 5.83 -7.26 -7.74
N VAL A 92 7.02 -7.64 -7.29
CA VAL A 92 7.46 -9.03 -7.18
C VAL A 92 7.16 -9.57 -5.79
N SER A 93 7.48 -8.78 -4.77
CA SER A 93 7.30 -9.14 -3.38
C SER A 93 7.38 -7.93 -2.46
N THR A 94 6.85 -8.08 -1.25
CA THR A 94 7.10 -7.17 -0.13
C THR A 94 7.60 -8.00 1.05
N VAL A 95 8.76 -7.65 1.59
CA VAL A 95 9.40 -8.34 2.71
C VAL A 95 9.41 -7.45 3.95
N GLY A 96 9.51 -8.07 5.14
CA GLY A 96 9.62 -7.34 6.41
C GLY A 96 10.89 -6.53 6.53
N ALA A 97 10.89 -5.54 7.42
CA ALA A 97 12.02 -4.61 7.64
C ALA A 97 13.31 -5.29 8.14
N ASP A 98 13.21 -6.50 8.67
CA ASP A 98 14.33 -7.35 9.12
C ASP A 98 14.97 -8.15 7.97
N GLN A 99 14.33 -8.23 6.80
CA GLN A 99 14.90 -8.88 5.62
C GLN A 99 15.72 -7.91 4.78
N LEU A 100 16.96 -8.30 4.48
CA LEU A 100 17.92 -7.50 3.71
C LEU A 100 18.41 -8.21 2.44
N SER A 101 17.70 -9.25 2.03
CA SER A 101 17.96 -10.00 0.81
C SER A 101 16.72 -10.69 0.27
N PHE A 102 16.66 -10.87 -1.05
CA PHE A 102 15.58 -11.58 -1.74
C PHE A 102 16.12 -12.28 -2.98
N ASP A 103 15.82 -13.57 -3.16
CA ASP A 103 16.22 -14.31 -4.37
C ASP A 103 15.20 -14.11 -5.49
N ILE A 104 15.67 -13.89 -6.71
CA ILE A 104 14.84 -13.82 -7.91
C ILE A 104 15.41 -14.71 -9.00
N ALA A 105 14.54 -15.48 -9.65
CA ALA A 105 14.93 -16.44 -10.67
C ALA A 105 15.18 -15.75 -12.02
N LEU A 106 16.07 -16.34 -12.82
CA LEU A 106 16.20 -16.01 -14.24
C LEU A 106 15.13 -16.79 -15.02
N ALA A 107 14.27 -16.08 -15.74
CA ALA A 107 13.20 -16.64 -16.55
C ALA A 107 13.56 -16.78 -18.04
N GLY A 108 14.51 -15.98 -18.52
CA GLY A 108 14.97 -15.98 -19.90
C GLY A 108 16.21 -15.11 -20.07
N ASP A 109 17.02 -15.36 -21.10
CA ASP A 109 18.23 -14.59 -21.40
C ASP A 109 17.99 -13.39 -22.33
N GLU A 110 16.77 -13.24 -22.86
CA GLU A 110 16.37 -12.09 -23.66
C GLU A 110 16.21 -10.79 -22.86
N GLY A 111 16.34 -9.67 -23.57
CA GLY A 111 16.00 -8.33 -23.06
C GLY A 111 16.82 -7.87 -21.85
N GLY A 112 16.20 -7.00 -21.06
CA GLY A 112 16.77 -6.54 -19.80
C GLY A 112 15.70 -6.30 -18.74
N THR A 113 16.09 -6.52 -17.49
CA THR A 113 15.24 -6.27 -16.31
C THR A 113 15.82 -5.13 -15.49
N GLN A 114 15.01 -4.10 -15.24
CA GLN A 114 15.28 -3.10 -14.22
C GLN A 114 14.77 -3.59 -12.88
N PHE A 115 15.55 -3.34 -11.83
CA PHE A 115 15.20 -3.63 -10.45
C PHE A 115 14.98 -2.35 -9.68
N LEU A 116 13.89 -2.30 -8.93
CA LEU A 116 13.56 -1.25 -7.99
C LEU A 116 13.33 -1.87 -6.62
N LEU A 117 13.86 -1.20 -5.60
CA LEU A 117 13.60 -1.51 -4.20
C LEU A 117 13.07 -0.24 -3.55
N GLN A 118 12.01 -0.34 -2.77
CA GLN A 118 11.44 0.79 -2.04
C GLN A 118 11.35 0.46 -0.55
N SER A 119 11.73 1.40 0.32
CA SER A 119 11.29 1.37 1.72
C SER A 119 9.77 1.53 1.76
N VAL A 120 9.09 0.86 2.69
CA VAL A 120 7.65 1.00 2.94
C VAL A 120 7.45 1.39 4.39
N TYR A 121 6.72 2.46 4.63
CA TYR A 121 6.42 2.98 5.97
C TYR A 121 4.97 2.70 6.37
N SER A 122 4.67 2.76 7.67
CA SER A 122 3.36 2.42 8.23
C SER A 122 2.23 3.35 7.76
N ASP A 123 2.58 4.58 7.37
CA ASP A 123 1.67 5.57 6.78
C ASP A 123 1.45 5.37 5.26
N GLY A 124 2.03 4.31 4.68
CA GLY A 124 1.97 4.00 3.26
C GLY A 124 3.00 4.72 2.39
N THR A 125 3.83 5.60 2.96
CA THR A 125 4.90 6.27 2.22
C THR A 125 5.92 5.26 1.72
N LYS A 126 6.36 5.44 0.46
CA LYS A 126 7.41 4.64 -0.16
C LYS A 126 8.57 5.50 -0.62
N VAL A 127 9.80 5.00 -0.46
CA VAL A 127 11.01 5.72 -0.90
C VAL A 127 11.92 4.81 -1.71
N ASP A 128 12.20 5.25 -2.93
CA ASP A 128 12.94 4.50 -3.94
C ASP A 128 14.45 4.45 -3.65
N ALA A 129 15.02 3.25 -3.68
CA ALA A 129 16.46 3.05 -3.80
C ALA A 129 16.96 3.42 -5.20
N THR A 130 18.28 3.49 -5.36
CA THR A 130 18.89 3.60 -6.70
C THR A 130 18.61 2.34 -7.51
N LYS A 131 17.89 2.48 -8.62
CA LYS A 131 17.60 1.40 -9.57
C LYS A 131 18.81 0.99 -10.41
N PHE A 132 18.82 -0.25 -10.89
CA PHE A 132 19.80 -0.75 -11.85
C PHE A 132 19.17 -1.75 -12.81
N SER A 133 19.88 -2.09 -13.89
CA SER A 133 19.42 -3.06 -14.89
C SER A 133 20.40 -4.22 -15.04
N LEU A 134 19.86 -5.42 -15.28
CA LEU A 134 20.63 -6.58 -15.73
C LEU A 134 20.11 -7.07 -17.09
N LYS A 135 20.98 -7.78 -17.82
CA LYS A 135 20.57 -8.55 -19.00
C LYS A 135 19.82 -9.82 -18.58
N GLY A 136 18.82 -10.17 -19.38
CA GLY A 136 17.91 -11.27 -19.10
C GLY A 136 16.62 -10.80 -18.43
N LYS A 137 15.63 -11.68 -18.46
CA LYS A 137 14.32 -11.55 -17.83
C LYS A 137 14.35 -12.20 -16.46
N TYR A 138 14.08 -11.44 -15.39
CA TYR A 138 14.01 -11.95 -14.02
C TYR A 138 12.60 -11.81 -13.45
N GLN A 139 12.17 -12.82 -12.70
CA GLN A 139 10.86 -12.86 -12.02
C GLN A 139 10.92 -13.80 -10.80
N ASN A 140 9.99 -13.65 -9.86
CA ASN A 140 9.85 -14.56 -8.71
C ASN A 140 9.07 -15.82 -9.10
#